data_AF-A0A0S8C2Y8-F1
#
_entry.id   AF-A0A0S8C2Y8-F1
#
_cell.length_a   1.000
_cell.length_b   1.000
_cell.length_c   1.000
_cell.angle_alpha   90.00
_cell.angle_beta   90.00
_cell.angle_gamma   90.00
#
_symmetry.space_group_name_H-M   'P 1'
#
loop_
_entity.id
_entity.type
_entity.pdbx_description
1 polymer ?
#
loop_
_entity_poly.entity_id
_entity_poly.type
_entity_poly.pdbx_seq_one_letter_code
_entity_poly.pdbx_strand_id
1 'polypeptide(L)'
;MTDQPKKTIRFQIGVALFIAGLLSPLLVPLVNALDLSTEWKATLSGLLLLGIPELLWVIAAAVMGKSGFDYLKSKAFGLLKRYALPDSVGPVRYRIGLVMFAVPLLFGWLAPYAHHLTPGIAIQALGWSLGGDLLLLASLFVLGGEFWDKLRALFIHGASARFAEPPGTPK
;
A
#
# COMPACT_ATOMS: atom_id res chain seq x y z
N MET A 1 14.41 19.85 -22.41
CA MET A 1 13.06 19.83 -23.02
C MET A 1 12.51 18.42 -22.86
N THR A 2 11.68 18.18 -21.84
CA THR A 2 11.02 16.88 -21.65
C THR A 2 9.90 16.74 -22.66
N ASP A 3 10.07 15.85 -23.64
CA ASP A 3 9.03 15.45 -24.57
C ASP A 3 7.83 14.88 -23.79
N GLN A 4 6.82 15.72 -23.57
CA GLN A 4 5.51 15.29 -23.12
C GLN A 4 4.96 14.36 -24.19
N PRO A 5 4.63 13.09 -23.88
CA PRO A 5 3.98 12.25 -24.86
C PRO A 5 2.68 12.93 -25.26
N LYS A 6 2.56 13.34 -26.53
CA LYS A 6 1.31 13.86 -27.11
C LYS A 6 0.19 12.93 -26.64
N LYS A 7 -0.88 13.51 -26.11
CA LYS A 7 -2.10 12.85 -25.64
C LYS A 7 -2.73 12.07 -26.79
N THR A 8 -2.14 10.92 -27.09
CA THR A 8 -2.48 10.05 -28.20
C THR A 8 -3.52 9.08 -27.69
N ILE A 9 -4.57 8.81 -28.47
CA ILE A 9 -5.63 7.84 -28.13
C ILE A 9 -5.05 6.51 -27.63
N ARG A 10 -3.92 6.06 -28.21
CA ARG A 10 -3.17 4.87 -27.77
C ARG A 10 -2.77 4.92 -26.29
N PHE A 11 -2.27 6.06 -25.80
CA PHE A 11 -1.92 6.22 -24.40
C PHE A 11 -3.15 6.20 -23.49
N GLN A 12 -4.26 6.83 -23.90
CA GLN A 12 -5.51 6.80 -23.12
C GLN A 12 -6.10 5.39 -23.04
N ILE A 13 -6.05 4.62 -24.13
CA ILE A 13 -6.49 3.21 -24.15
C ILE A 13 -5.60 2.37 -23.22
N GLY A 14 -4.27 2.53 -23.30
CA GLY A 14 -3.35 1.84 -22.40
C GLY A 14 -3.62 2.15 -20.93
N VAL A 15 -3.86 3.41 -20.58
CA VAL A 15 -4.22 3.81 -19.22
C VAL A 15 -5.58 3.23 -18.79
N ALA A 16 -6.58 3.24 -19.68
CA ALA A 16 -7.89 2.66 -19.40
C ALA A 16 -7.80 1.14 -19.13
N LEU A 17 -7.03 0.41 -19.93
CA LEU A 17 -6.77 -1.02 -19.73
C LEU A 17 -6.01 -1.27 -18.43
N PHE A 18 -5.03 -0.42 -18.10
CA PHE A 18 -4.28 -0.55 -16.85
C PHE A 18 -5.18 -0.35 -15.62
N ILE A 19 -6.04 0.67 -15.64
CA ILE A 19 -7.01 0.93 -14.57
C ILE A 19 -8.05 -0.20 -14.50
N ALA A 20 -8.52 -0.69 -15.65
CA ALA A 20 -9.45 -1.83 -15.69
C ALA A 20 -8.83 -3.09 -15.06
N GLY A 21 -7.56 -3.38 -15.36
CA GLY A 21 -6.83 -4.48 -14.71
C GLY A 21 -6.67 -4.27 -13.22
N LEU A 22 -6.39 -3.04 -12.76
CA LEU A 22 -6.28 -2.72 -11.34
C LEU A 22 -7.62 -2.86 -10.59
N LEU A 23 -8.74 -2.55 -11.23
CA LEU A 23 -10.08 -2.63 -10.64
C LEU A 23 -10.72 -4.03 -10.76
N SER A 24 -10.19 -4.90 -11.63
CA SER A 24 -10.72 -6.26 -11.85
C SER A 24 -10.86 -7.08 -10.55
N PRO A 25 -9.87 -7.12 -9.63
CA PRO A 25 -10.02 -7.83 -8.36
C PRO A 25 -11.14 -7.30 -7.47
N LEU A 26 -11.51 -6.02 -7.61
CA LEU A 26 -12.59 -5.40 -6.83
C LEU A 26 -13.98 -5.94 -7.22
N LEU A 27 -14.09 -6.62 -8.37
CA LEU A 27 -15.32 -7.28 -8.80
C LEU A 27 -15.51 -8.66 -8.17
N VAL A 28 -14.47 -9.25 -7.55
CA VAL A 28 -14.53 -10.58 -6.91
C VAL A 28 -15.62 -10.67 -5.83
N PRO A 29 -15.77 -9.70 -4.89
CA PRO A 29 -16.87 -9.72 -3.92
C PRO A 29 -18.25 -9.66 -4.59
N LEU A 30 -18.36 -8.98 -5.74
CA LEU A 30 -19.61 -8.85 -6.49
C LEU A 30 -19.98 -10.18 -7.15
N VAL A 31 -19.00 -10.91 -7.72
CA VAL A 31 -19.17 -12.29 -8.20
C VAL A 31 -19.60 -13.23 -7.08
N ASN A 32 -19.02 -13.07 -5.89
CA ASN A 32 -19.36 -13.92 -4.75
C ASN A 32 -20.81 -13.71 -4.26
N ALA A 33 -21.33 -12.48 -4.40
CA ALA A 33 -22.70 -12.12 -4.05
C ALA A 33 -23.76 -12.61 -5.05
N LEU A 34 -23.39 -13.00 -6.27
CA LEU A 34 -24.31 -13.60 -7.24
C LEU A 34 -24.62 -15.06 -6.88
N ASP A 35 -25.84 -15.54 -7.16
CA ASP A 35 -26.23 -16.96 -7.00
C ASP A 35 -25.72 -17.82 -8.18
N LEU A 36 -24.39 -17.89 -8.30
CA LEU A 36 -23.69 -18.76 -9.24
C LEU A 36 -23.28 -20.07 -8.56
N SER A 37 -23.18 -21.16 -9.33
CA SER A 37 -22.60 -22.42 -8.83
C SER A 37 -21.15 -22.21 -8.34
N THR A 38 -20.73 -22.99 -7.35
CA THR A 38 -19.39 -22.90 -6.73
C THR A 38 -18.25 -22.96 -7.75
N GLU A 39 -18.37 -23.79 -8.79
CA GLU A 39 -17.37 -23.92 -9.86
C GLU A 39 -17.18 -22.61 -10.66
N TRP A 40 -18.29 -22.00 -11.07
CA TRP A 40 -18.27 -20.71 -11.78
C TRP A 40 -17.76 -19.57 -10.90
N LYS A 41 -18.10 -19.55 -9.61
CA LYS A 41 -17.57 -18.54 -8.66
C LYS A 41 -16.05 -18.63 -8.52
N ALA A 42 -15.53 -19.83 -8.32
CA ALA A 42 -14.10 -20.05 -8.17
C ALA A 42 -13.34 -19.67 -9.45
N THR A 43 -13.87 -20.06 -10.60
CA THR A 43 -13.26 -19.78 -11.91
C THR A 43 -13.24 -18.29 -12.23
N LEU A 44 -14.38 -17.59 -12.08
CA LEU A 44 -14.42 -16.14 -12.31
C LEU A 44 -13.55 -15.38 -11.30
N SER A 45 -13.56 -15.78 -10.03
CA SER A 45 -12.77 -15.11 -8.99
C SER A 45 -11.27 -15.26 -9.25
N GLY A 46 -10.82 -16.47 -9.62
CA GLY A 46 -9.43 -16.71 -9.99
C GLY A 46 -9.02 -15.88 -11.21
N LEU A 47 -9.89 -15.82 -12.22
CA LEU A 47 -9.65 -15.05 -13.44
C LEU A 47 -9.71 -13.53 -13.23
N LEU A 48 -10.45 -13.03 -12.24
CA LEU A 48 -10.49 -11.60 -11.90
C LEU A 48 -9.33 -11.15 -11.00
N LEU A 49 -8.78 -12.08 -10.21
CA LEU A 49 -7.72 -11.80 -9.23
C LEU A 49 -6.33 -11.85 -9.85
N LEU A 50 -6.04 -12.94 -10.56
CA LEU A 50 -4.86 -13.17 -11.39
C LEU A 50 -5.41 -13.26 -12.83
N GLY A 51 -4.80 -13.73 -13.91
CA GLY A 51 -5.48 -13.85 -15.22
C GLY A 51 -5.84 -12.51 -15.90
N ILE A 52 -7.08 -11.98 -15.73
CA ILE A 52 -7.56 -10.75 -16.42
C ILE A 52 -6.69 -9.53 -16.11
N PRO A 53 -6.33 -9.20 -14.84
CA PRO A 53 -5.48 -8.06 -14.54
C PRO A 53 -4.14 -8.12 -15.26
N GLU A 54 -3.52 -9.30 -15.28
CA GLU A 54 -2.19 -9.53 -15.87
C GLU A 54 -2.24 -9.39 -17.39
N LEU A 55 -3.24 -10.00 -18.04
CA LEU A 55 -3.48 -9.84 -19.48
C LEU A 55 -3.70 -8.38 -19.84
N LEU A 56 -4.56 -7.68 -19.09
CA LEU A 56 -4.84 -6.26 -19.33
C LEU A 56 -3.60 -5.39 -19.14
N TRP A 57 -2.76 -5.68 -18.15
CA TRP A 57 -1.50 -4.95 -17.92
C TRP A 57 -0.47 -5.17 -19.02
N VAL A 58 -0.34 -6.41 -19.52
CA VAL A 58 0.55 -6.72 -20.65
C VAL A 58 0.08 -6.01 -21.92
N ILE A 59 -1.23 -6.08 -22.21
CA ILE A 59 -1.82 -5.40 -23.38
C ILE A 59 -1.68 -3.88 -23.21
N ALA A 60 -1.95 -3.34 -22.02
CA ALA A 60 -1.77 -1.92 -21.73
C ALA A 60 -0.34 -1.46 -22.02
N ALA A 61 0.66 -2.21 -21.53
CA ALA A 61 2.07 -1.93 -21.77
C ALA A 61 2.44 -1.98 -23.26
N ALA A 62 1.93 -2.98 -24.00
CA ALA A 62 2.14 -3.10 -25.43
C ALA A 62 1.52 -1.94 -26.22
N VAL A 63 0.29 -1.52 -25.86
CA VAL A 63 -0.45 -0.45 -26.54
C VAL A 63 0.15 0.93 -26.28
N MET A 64 0.61 1.20 -25.05
CA MET A 64 1.18 2.51 -24.70
C MET A 64 2.68 2.64 -25.03
N GLY A 65 3.37 1.52 -25.21
CA GLY A 65 4.81 1.48 -25.48
C GLY A 65 5.67 1.93 -24.29
N LYS A 66 6.99 1.86 -24.46
CA LYS A 66 7.97 2.18 -23.41
C LYS A 66 7.81 3.60 -22.85
N SER A 67 7.65 4.60 -23.73
CA SER A 67 7.49 6.00 -23.33
C SER A 67 6.18 6.27 -22.59
N GLY A 68 5.09 5.57 -22.92
CA GLY A 68 3.83 5.64 -22.20
C GLY A 68 3.90 5.00 -20.80
N PHE A 69 4.54 3.82 -20.68
CA PHE A 69 4.74 3.15 -19.40
C PHE A 69 5.61 3.99 -18.46
N ASP A 70 6.73 4.53 -18.97
CA ASP A 70 7.64 5.36 -18.18
C ASP A 70 6.96 6.66 -17.71
N TYR A 71 6.09 7.25 -18.54
CA TYR A 71 5.27 8.38 -18.13
C TYR A 71 4.27 8.00 -17.02
N LEU A 72 3.54 6.89 -17.17
CA LEU A 72 2.60 6.42 -16.14
C LEU A 72 3.32 6.15 -14.81
N LYS A 73 4.48 5.49 -14.86
CA LYS A 73 5.37 5.27 -13.73
C LYS A 73 5.80 6.59 -13.10
N SER A 74 6.31 7.53 -13.88
CA SER A 74 6.75 8.83 -13.36
C SER A 74 5.62 9.63 -12.70
N LYS A 75 4.40 9.53 -13.23
CA LYS A 75 3.21 10.17 -12.66
C LYS A 75 2.75 9.49 -11.38
N ALA A 76 2.78 8.15 -11.32
CA ALA A 76 2.50 7.41 -10.10
C ALA A 76 3.52 7.73 -8.99
N PHE A 77 4.81 7.73 -9.32
CA PHE A 77 5.88 8.15 -8.40
C PHE A 77 5.79 9.64 -8.03
N GLY A 78 5.35 10.50 -8.95
CA GLY A 78 5.13 11.92 -8.71
C GLY A 78 3.94 12.19 -7.79
N LEU A 79 2.85 11.44 -7.96
CA LEU A 79 1.71 11.43 -7.03
C LEU A 79 2.16 10.92 -5.66
N LEU A 80 2.89 9.80 -5.61
CA LEU A 80 3.45 9.28 -4.37
C LEU A 80 4.36 10.30 -3.68
N LYS A 81 5.22 11.02 -4.42
CA LYS A 81 6.03 12.13 -3.89
C LYS A 81 5.20 13.35 -3.46
N ARG A 82 4.07 13.61 -4.10
CA ARG A 82 3.16 14.70 -3.72
C ARG A 82 2.35 14.37 -2.47
N TYR A 83 2.03 13.08 -2.28
CA TYR A 83 1.44 12.53 -1.06
C TYR A 83 2.50 12.17 -0.02
N ALA A 84 3.79 12.14 -0.39
CA ALA A 84 4.88 12.02 0.56
C ALA A 84 4.81 13.25 1.47
N LEU A 85 4.49 12.95 2.71
CA LEU A 85 4.12 13.91 3.72
C LEU A 85 5.24 14.90 4.01
N PRO A 86 4.90 16.08 4.58
CA PRO A 86 5.85 17.12 4.94
C PRO A 86 7.13 16.54 5.56
N ASP A 87 8.28 16.98 5.03
CA ASP A 87 9.62 16.43 5.31
C ASP A 87 10.00 16.44 6.79
N SER A 88 9.29 17.19 7.64
CA SER A 88 9.50 17.20 9.09
C SER A 88 8.17 17.22 9.85
N VAL A 89 8.01 16.25 10.76
CA VAL A 89 6.89 16.20 11.71
C VAL A 89 7.35 16.69 13.07
N GLY A 90 6.55 17.53 13.73
CA GLY A 90 6.85 17.98 15.08
C GLY A 90 6.92 16.80 16.09
N PRO A 91 7.63 16.96 17.22
CA PRO A 91 7.90 15.86 18.16
C PRO A 91 6.63 15.22 18.74
N VAL A 92 5.56 16.01 18.91
CA VAL A 92 4.25 15.52 19.38
C VAL A 92 3.58 14.62 18.34
N ARG A 93 3.56 15.04 17.07
CA ARG A 93 2.99 14.25 15.96
C ARG A 93 3.77 12.95 15.76
N TYR A 94 5.10 13.01 15.87
CA TYR A 94 5.96 11.83 15.79
C TYR A 94 5.62 10.81 16.87
N ARG A 95 5.49 11.23 18.14
CA ARG A 95 5.14 10.32 19.25
C ARG A 95 3.76 9.71 19.09
N ILE A 96 2.76 10.53 18.73
CA ILE A 96 1.38 10.05 18.50
C ILE A 96 1.38 9.02 17.36
N GLY A 97 2.00 9.34 16.23
CA GLY A 97 2.10 8.42 15.10
C GLY A 97 2.84 7.14 15.46
N LEU A 98 3.91 7.22 16.24
CA LEU A 98 4.66 6.04 16.69
C LEU A 98 3.81 5.13 17.60
N VAL A 99 3.02 5.69 18.51
CA VAL A 99 2.08 4.92 19.34
C VAL A 99 0.99 4.30 18.46
N MET A 100 0.41 5.06 17.54
CA MET A 100 -0.58 4.56 16.57
C MET A 100 -0.02 3.47 15.65
N PHE A 101 1.29 3.44 15.41
CA PHE A 101 1.97 2.42 14.62
C PHE A 101 2.27 1.17 15.46
N ALA A 102 2.80 1.35 16.67
CA ALA A 102 3.24 0.25 17.52
C ALA A 102 2.06 -0.52 18.13
N VAL A 103 0.97 0.16 18.51
CA VAL A 103 -0.17 -0.48 19.18
C VAL A 103 -0.85 -1.53 18.29
N PRO A 104 -1.24 -1.24 17.03
CA PRO A 104 -1.83 -2.25 16.15
C PRO A 104 -0.85 -3.38 15.81
N LEU A 105 0.43 -3.05 15.64
CA LEU A 105 1.46 -4.04 15.31
C LEU A 105 1.67 -5.04 16.44
N LEU A 106 1.79 -4.55 17.69
CA LEU A 106 1.90 -5.40 18.87
C LEU A 106 0.63 -6.20 19.08
N PHE A 107 -0.54 -5.59 18.92
CA PHE A 107 -1.82 -6.28 19.09
C PHE A 107 -2.01 -7.39 18.05
N GLY A 108 -1.71 -7.12 16.78
CA GLY A 108 -1.77 -8.12 15.71
C GLY A 108 -0.76 -9.26 15.91
N TRP A 109 0.43 -8.96 16.44
CA TRP A 109 1.41 -9.99 16.79
C TRP A 109 1.01 -10.82 18.01
N LEU A 110 0.38 -10.21 19.02
CA LEU A 110 -0.02 -10.87 20.27
C LEU A 110 -1.35 -11.63 20.16
N ALA A 111 -2.23 -11.23 19.24
CA ALA A 111 -3.54 -11.84 18.98
C ALA A 111 -3.52 -13.38 18.83
N PRO A 112 -2.62 -14.01 18.05
CA PRO A 112 -2.58 -15.48 17.94
C PRO A 112 -2.22 -16.18 19.26
N TYR A 113 -1.47 -15.53 20.14
CA TYR A 113 -1.09 -16.09 21.45
C TYR A 113 -2.20 -15.94 22.50
N ALA A 114 -3.06 -14.93 22.36
CA ALA A 114 -4.22 -14.72 23.23
C ALA A 114 -5.43 -15.58 22.85
N HIS A 115 -5.39 -16.31 21.72
CA HIS A 115 -6.50 -17.11 21.20
C HIS A 115 -6.98 -18.21 22.17
N HIS A 116 -6.15 -18.61 23.13
CA HIS A 116 -6.53 -19.57 24.19
C HIS A 116 -7.39 -18.98 25.31
N LEU A 117 -7.43 -17.65 25.49
CA LEU A 117 -8.12 -17.02 26.63
C LEU A 117 -9.60 -16.67 26.36
N THR A 118 -10.06 -16.61 25.11
CA THR A 118 -11.43 -16.14 24.81
C THR A 118 -12.06 -16.83 23.59
N PRO A 119 -12.76 -17.96 23.76
CA PRO A 119 -13.56 -18.57 22.70
C PRO A 119 -14.88 -17.81 22.56
N GLY A 120 -14.94 -16.74 21.75
CA GLY A 120 -16.20 -16.00 21.60
C GLY A 120 -16.31 -14.82 20.65
N ILE A 121 -15.25 -14.36 19.99
CA ILE A 121 -15.29 -13.09 19.21
C ILE A 121 -15.06 -13.32 17.71
N ALA A 122 -15.69 -14.34 17.12
CA ALA A 122 -15.42 -14.71 15.73
C ALA A 122 -15.93 -13.69 14.68
N ILE A 123 -16.97 -12.90 15.00
CA ILE A 123 -17.62 -11.98 14.04
C ILE A 123 -17.23 -10.50 14.27
N GLN A 124 -16.87 -10.12 15.50
CA GLN A 124 -16.34 -8.77 15.83
C GLN A 124 -14.84 -8.61 15.49
N ALA A 125 -14.13 -9.73 15.29
CA ALA A 125 -12.71 -9.73 14.97
C ALA A 125 -12.38 -9.08 13.61
N LEU A 126 -13.22 -9.25 12.59
CA LEU A 126 -12.95 -8.72 11.24
C LEU A 126 -12.94 -7.19 11.22
N GLY A 127 -13.89 -6.54 11.89
CA GLY A 127 -13.94 -5.09 12.01
C GLY A 127 -12.78 -4.52 12.84
N TRP A 128 -12.40 -5.22 13.91
CA TRP A 128 -11.26 -4.82 14.74
C TRP A 128 -9.92 -4.99 14.00
N SER A 129 -9.74 -6.08 13.26
CA SER A 129 -8.56 -6.30 12.42
C SER A 129 -8.46 -5.26 11.30
N LEU A 130 -9.54 -5.03 10.56
CA LEU A 130 -9.57 -3.99 9.52
C LEU A 130 -9.34 -2.59 10.09
N GLY A 131 -9.91 -2.29 11.25
CA GLY A 131 -9.67 -1.03 11.97
C GLY A 131 -8.21 -0.88 12.39
N GLY A 132 -7.60 -1.95 12.90
CA GLY A 132 -6.18 -2.00 13.25
C GLY A 132 -5.28 -1.79 12.04
N ASP A 133 -5.58 -2.44 10.91
CA ASP A 133 -4.84 -2.28 9.65
C ASP A 133 -4.96 -0.86 9.10
N LEU A 134 -6.16 -0.29 9.09
CA LEU A 134 -6.38 1.10 8.69
C LEU A 134 -5.67 2.09 9.62
N LEU A 135 -5.68 1.84 10.93
CA LEU A 135 -4.97 2.66 11.91
C LEU A 135 -3.45 2.57 11.71
N LEU A 136 -2.93 1.38 11.43
CA LEU A 136 -1.53 1.14 11.11
C LEU A 136 -1.13 1.90 9.83
N LEU A 137 -1.95 1.82 8.77
CA LEU A 137 -1.72 2.58 7.55
C LEU A 137 -1.75 4.08 7.82
N ALA A 138 -2.78 4.59 8.52
CA ALA A 138 -2.90 5.99 8.88
C ALA A 138 -1.70 6.48 9.71
N SER A 139 -1.15 5.64 10.59
CA SER A 139 0.00 6.00 11.41
C SER A 139 1.25 6.29 10.57
N LEU A 140 1.51 5.53 9.49
CA LEU A 140 2.59 5.78 8.55
C LEU A 140 2.45 7.14 7.86
N PHE A 141 1.22 7.58 7.63
CA PHE A 141 0.99 8.95 7.15
C PHE A 141 1.29 9.96 8.28
N VAL A 142 0.77 9.76 9.49
CA VAL A 142 1.01 10.69 10.63
C VAL A 142 2.51 10.85 10.97
N LEU A 143 3.29 9.77 10.86
CA LEU A 143 4.73 9.70 11.12
C LEU A 143 5.59 10.46 10.07
N GLY A 144 5.06 10.70 8.87
CA GLY A 144 5.68 11.55 7.86
C GLY A 144 6.98 11.00 7.22
N GLY A 145 7.65 11.83 6.42
CA GLY A 145 8.80 11.45 5.59
C GLY A 145 10.03 10.95 6.38
N GLU A 146 10.42 11.62 7.46
CA GLU A 146 11.60 11.21 8.26
C GLU A 146 11.49 9.79 8.81
N PHE A 147 10.29 9.34 9.15
CA PHE A 147 10.08 7.98 9.60
C PHE A 147 10.26 6.97 8.45
N TRP A 148 9.75 7.28 7.26
CA TRP A 148 9.96 6.46 6.07
C TRP A 148 11.45 6.30 5.73
N ASP A 149 12.26 7.34 5.94
CA ASP A 149 13.71 7.25 5.73
C ASP A 149 14.37 6.34 6.77
N LYS A 150 13.95 6.40 8.05
CA LYS A 150 14.40 5.48 9.09
C LYS A 150 13.97 4.04 8.79
N LEU A 151 12.73 3.84 8.34
CA LEU A 151 12.20 2.53 7.96
C LEU A 151 12.98 1.97 6.77
N ARG A 152 13.26 2.78 5.74
CA ARG A 152 14.10 2.40 4.61
C ARG A 152 15.52 2.05 5.05
N ALA A 153 16.10 2.84 5.95
CA ALA A 153 17.44 2.60 6.48
C ALA A 153 17.52 1.24 7.20
N LEU A 154 16.46 0.79 7.88
CA LEU A 154 16.41 -0.53 8.52
C LEU A 154 16.65 -1.69 7.53
N PHE A 155 16.24 -1.54 6.27
CA PHE A 155 16.45 -2.55 5.22
C PHE A 155 17.81 -2.42 4.49
N ILE A 156 18.61 -1.40 4.83
CA ILE A 156 19.94 -1.19 4.26
C ILE A 156 20.97 -1.67 5.28
N HIS A 157 21.67 -2.77 4.98
CA HIS A 157 22.62 -3.38 5.91
C HIS A 157 23.69 -2.42 6.44
N GLY A 158 24.18 -1.50 5.59
CA GLY A 158 25.19 -0.50 5.98
C GLY A 158 24.65 0.70 6.75
N ALA A 159 23.35 0.77 7.03
CA ALA A 159 22.78 1.89 7.76
C ALA A 159 23.12 1.80 9.25
N SER A 160 23.50 2.94 9.84
CA SER A 160 23.73 3.08 11.28
C SER A 160 22.94 4.28 11.81
N ALA A 161 22.35 4.13 12.99
CA ALA A 161 21.67 5.22 13.68
C ALA A 161 22.71 6.08 14.41
N ARG A 162 22.73 7.38 14.13
CA ARG A 162 23.54 8.35 14.90
C ARG A 162 22.66 8.98 15.96
N PHE A 163 23.00 8.74 17.22
CA PHE A 163 22.37 9.42 18.34
C PHE A 163 23.10 10.74 18.57
N ALA A 164 22.35 11.82 18.79
CA ALA A 164 22.96 13.08 19.19
C ALA A 164 23.66 12.88 20.54
N GLU A 165 24.95 13.19 20.61
CA GLU A 165 25.72 13.11 21.84
C GLU A 165 25.21 14.17 22.83
N PRO A 166 25.00 13.82 24.11
CA PRO A 166 24.54 14.80 25.09
C PRO A 166 25.55 15.96 25.16
N PRO A 167 25.07 17.21 25.26
CA PRO A 167 25.96 18.35 25.35
C PRO A 167 26.73 18.30 26.68
N GLY A 168 27.97 17.80 26.62
CA GLY A 168 28.97 17.96 27.69
C GLY A 168 29.37 16.67 28.41
N THR A 169 30.33 15.95 27.83
CA THR A 169 31.40 15.30 28.61
C THR A 169 32.73 15.64 27.95
N PRO A 170 33.45 16.69 28.43
CA PRO A 170 34.82 16.91 28.00
C PRO A 170 35.66 15.69 28.36
N LYS A 171 36.54 15.31 27.42
CA LYS A 171 37.53 14.24 27.58
C LYS A 171 38.51 14.54 28.71
#